data_AF-A0A5F2I3P3-F1
#
_entry.id   AF-A0A5F2I3P3-F1
#
_cell.length_a   1.000
_cell.length_b   1.000
_cell.length_c   1.000
_cell.angle_alpha   90.00
_cell.angle_beta   90.00
_cell.angle_gamma   90.00
#
_symmetry.space_group_name_H-M   'P 1'
#
loop_
_entity.id
_entity.type
_entity.pdbx_description
1 polymer ?
#
loop_
_entity_poly.entity_id
_entity_poly.type
_entity_poly.pdbx_seq_one_letter_code
_entity_poly.pdbx_strand_id
1 'polypeptide(L)'
;MARSFSGGTDQLYWSMPTTSPAVGSFAFRMKTTQTTVNAAAVVYWDTSSRWGFGFILNNTAGKVLVQGYSSSGTPAIQLSSTTTVNDGNWHSIVFNYDRANGGANALFIDGTQEASGNSGALWNKLGNNLPIVLGDSLDAFWASYVGEIAEIGHWADASNSKLNADEIAALAKDFSPMLIRPTSLIFYAPLVRETRELRAGLTATVTGGAVSDHPRKLGPGC
;
A
#
# COMPACT_ATOMS: atom_id res chain seq x y z
N MET A 1 -11.51 -10.52 9.57
CA MET A 1 -11.80 -10.89 8.16
C MET A 1 -11.01 -9.95 7.27
N ALA A 2 -10.51 -10.36 6.09
CA ALA A 2 -9.89 -9.47 5.10
C ALA A 2 -10.92 -9.05 4.03
N ARG A 3 -10.47 -8.37 2.96
CA ARG A 3 -11.31 -8.08 1.79
C ARG A 3 -10.77 -8.78 0.56
N SER A 4 -11.64 -9.51 -0.13
CA SER A 4 -11.39 -10.16 -1.40
C SER A 4 -11.91 -9.35 -2.58
N PHE A 5 -11.10 -9.26 -3.62
CA PHE A 5 -11.38 -8.60 -4.89
C PHE A 5 -11.37 -9.65 -6.00
N SER A 6 -12.41 -9.66 -6.82
CA SER A 6 -12.58 -10.63 -7.93
C SER A 6 -12.19 -10.04 -9.29
N GLY A 7 -11.53 -8.87 -9.30
CA GLY A 7 -11.27 -8.08 -10.50
C GLY A 7 -12.48 -7.23 -10.93
N GLY A 8 -12.44 -6.71 -12.16
CA GLY A 8 -13.52 -5.90 -12.72
C GLY A 8 -13.51 -4.48 -12.16
N THR A 9 -14.44 -4.15 -11.28
CA THR A 9 -14.53 -2.82 -10.64
C THR A 9 -14.56 -2.92 -9.11
N ASP A 10 -14.13 -4.07 -8.56
CA ASP A 10 -14.05 -4.26 -7.12
C ASP A 10 -13.03 -3.29 -6.52
N GLN A 11 -13.48 -2.34 -5.69
CA GLN A 11 -12.69 -1.24 -5.20
C GLN A 11 -13.07 -0.84 -3.77
N LEU A 12 -12.06 -0.50 -2.96
CA LEU A 12 -12.23 0.29 -1.74
C LEU A 12 -11.54 1.63 -1.91
N TYR A 13 -12.25 2.72 -1.62
CA TYR A 13 -11.75 4.09 -1.79
C TYR A 13 -11.88 4.88 -0.49
N TRP A 14 -10.77 5.42 0.01
CA TRP A 14 -10.78 6.39 1.11
C TRP A 14 -10.28 7.75 0.63
N SER A 15 -11.13 8.77 0.83
CA SER A 15 -10.71 10.17 0.69
C SER A 15 -9.91 10.59 1.91
N MET A 16 -8.64 10.98 1.72
CA MET A 16 -7.81 11.44 2.83
C MET A 16 -8.15 12.90 3.18
N PRO A 17 -8.33 13.25 4.46
CA PRO A 17 -8.66 14.62 4.88
C PRO A 17 -7.43 15.52 4.99
N THR A 18 -6.23 14.94 5.00
CA THR A 18 -4.96 15.66 5.19
C THR A 18 -4.10 15.64 3.94
N THR A 19 -3.23 16.64 3.84
CA THR A 19 -2.20 16.70 2.80
C THR A 19 -1.31 15.47 2.86
N SER A 20 -0.94 15.00 1.67
CA SER A 20 -0.11 13.81 1.53
C SER A 20 1.29 14.05 2.13
N PRO A 21 1.76 13.17 3.03
CA PRO A 21 3.07 13.31 3.65
C PRO A 21 4.22 13.12 2.66
N ALA A 22 5.27 13.94 2.80
CA ALA A 22 6.47 13.88 1.96
C ALA A 22 7.35 12.66 2.24
N VAL A 23 7.41 12.22 3.50
CA VAL A 23 8.20 11.09 3.98
C VAL A 23 7.30 10.21 4.85
N GLY A 24 7.49 8.90 4.79
CA GLY A 24 6.73 7.98 5.64
C GLY A 24 6.93 6.52 5.29
N SER A 25 6.00 5.70 5.76
CA SER A 25 5.96 4.27 5.48
C SER A 25 4.53 3.85 5.17
N PHE A 26 4.35 2.97 4.20
CA PHE A 26 3.06 2.38 3.84
C PHE A 26 3.18 0.87 3.89
N ALA A 27 2.28 0.20 4.61
CA ALA A 27 2.27 -1.24 4.73
C ALA A 27 0.89 -1.82 4.47
N PHE A 28 0.85 -3.06 3.99
CA PHE A 28 -0.36 -3.86 3.88
C PHE A 28 -0.01 -5.35 3.82
N ARG A 29 -1.01 -6.20 4.01
CA ARG A 29 -0.93 -7.64 3.77
C ARG A 29 -1.65 -7.95 2.46
N MET A 30 -1.10 -8.84 1.64
CA MET A 30 -1.76 -9.30 0.42
C MET A 30 -1.61 -10.81 0.21
N LYS A 31 -2.58 -11.40 -0.48
CA LYS A 31 -2.58 -12.80 -0.94
C LYS A 31 -3.21 -12.85 -2.33
N THR A 32 -2.56 -13.47 -3.30
CA THR A 32 -3.09 -13.53 -4.67
C THR A 32 -2.61 -14.76 -5.43
N THR A 33 -3.44 -15.20 -6.37
CA THR A 33 -3.15 -16.18 -7.42
C THR A 33 -3.62 -15.64 -8.77
N GLN A 34 -3.47 -14.33 -8.98
CA GLN A 34 -3.85 -13.68 -10.23
C GLN A 34 -3.07 -14.34 -11.38
N THR A 35 -3.70 -14.51 -12.53
CA THR A 35 -3.08 -15.19 -13.69
C THR A 35 -3.18 -14.40 -14.98
N THR A 36 -3.90 -13.28 -14.99
CA THR A 36 -4.37 -12.66 -16.23
C THR A 36 -3.49 -11.52 -16.72
N VAL A 37 -3.17 -10.53 -15.88
CA VAL A 37 -2.51 -9.27 -16.29
C VAL A 37 -1.81 -8.59 -15.12
N ASN A 38 -0.93 -7.62 -15.40
CA ASN A 38 -0.42 -6.74 -14.34
C ASN A 38 -1.55 -5.87 -13.78
N ALA A 39 -1.67 -5.78 -12.46
CA ALA A 39 -2.76 -5.06 -11.81
C ALA A 39 -2.28 -4.17 -10.66
N ALA A 40 -3.01 -3.09 -10.44
CA ALA A 40 -2.78 -2.23 -9.27
C ALA A 40 -3.50 -2.84 -8.07
N ALA A 41 -2.74 -3.35 -7.09
CA ALA A 41 -3.30 -3.89 -5.86
C ALA A 41 -3.72 -2.78 -4.90
N VAL A 42 -2.83 -1.79 -4.74
CA VAL A 42 -3.01 -0.64 -3.84
C VAL A 42 -2.45 0.60 -4.50
N VAL A 43 -3.19 1.71 -4.48
CA VAL A 43 -2.71 3.00 -4.98
C VAL A 43 -2.92 4.11 -3.96
N TYR A 44 -1.94 5.00 -3.93
CA TYR A 44 -1.92 6.25 -3.20
C TYR A 44 -1.51 7.38 -4.16
N TRP A 45 -2.39 7.67 -5.13
CA TRP A 45 -2.13 8.64 -6.19
C TRP A 45 -3.40 9.32 -6.68
N ASP A 46 -3.25 10.40 -7.46
CA ASP A 46 -4.39 11.13 -8.03
C ASP A 46 -5.02 10.41 -9.24
N THR A 47 -6.25 10.81 -9.56
CA THR A 47 -7.07 10.23 -10.64
C THR A 47 -6.61 10.69 -12.04
N SER A 48 -5.88 11.80 -12.15
CA SER A 48 -5.62 12.45 -13.44
C SER A 48 -4.23 12.21 -14.00
N SER A 49 -3.21 11.97 -13.15
CA SER A 49 -1.82 11.85 -13.61
C SER A 49 -1.01 10.84 -12.79
N ARG A 50 -1.68 9.99 -11.99
CA ARG A 50 -1.06 9.00 -11.11
C ARG A 50 -0.02 9.64 -10.18
N TRP A 51 -0.19 10.92 -9.83
CA TRP A 51 0.77 11.62 -9.01
C TRP A 51 0.69 11.07 -7.58
N GLY A 52 1.74 10.39 -7.13
CA GLY A 52 1.76 9.60 -5.90
C GLY A 52 2.53 8.30 -6.08
N PHE A 53 2.11 7.22 -5.42
CA PHE A 53 2.64 5.87 -5.67
C PHE A 53 1.55 4.81 -5.80
N GLY A 54 1.91 3.68 -6.40
CA GLY A 54 1.08 2.47 -6.41
C GLY A 54 1.93 1.20 -6.33
N PHE A 55 1.29 0.15 -5.85
CA PHE A 55 1.82 -1.22 -5.81
C PHE A 55 1.17 -2.02 -6.92
N ILE A 56 1.99 -2.44 -7.87
CA ILE A 56 1.59 -3.17 -9.07
C ILE A 56 2.04 -4.62 -8.94
N LEU A 57 1.10 -5.55 -9.05
CA LEU A 57 1.42 -6.95 -9.25
C LEU A 57 1.90 -7.15 -10.68
N ASN A 58 3.16 -7.56 -10.85
CA ASN A 58 3.66 -8.11 -12.09
C ASN A 58 3.24 -9.59 -12.17
N ASN A 59 2.19 -9.86 -12.93
CA ASN A 59 1.60 -11.19 -13.03
C ASN A 59 2.54 -12.21 -13.68
N THR A 60 3.30 -11.80 -14.69
CA THR A 60 4.24 -12.68 -15.39
C THR A 60 5.39 -13.13 -14.49
N ALA A 61 5.93 -12.22 -13.67
CA ALA A 61 7.03 -12.53 -12.77
C ALA A 61 6.56 -12.99 -11.37
N GLY A 62 5.27 -12.81 -11.06
CA GLY A 62 4.69 -13.02 -9.74
C GLY A 62 5.24 -12.10 -8.65
N LYS A 63 5.78 -10.94 -9.03
CA LYS A 63 6.45 -9.96 -8.13
C LYS A 63 5.57 -8.75 -7.90
N VAL A 64 5.72 -8.08 -6.76
CA VAL A 64 5.23 -6.72 -6.55
C VAL A 64 6.28 -5.69 -6.96
N LEU A 65 5.80 -4.66 -7.65
CA LEU A 65 6.52 -3.46 -8.03
C LEU A 65 5.89 -2.27 -7.31
N VAL A 66 6.70 -1.40 -6.69
CA VAL A 66 6.23 -0.08 -6.27
C VAL A 66 6.74 0.98 -7.24
N GLN A 67 5.86 1.87 -7.67
CA GLN A 67 6.18 2.97 -8.58
C GLN A 67 5.69 4.29 -7.99
N GLY A 68 6.59 5.27 -7.89
CA GLY A 68 6.27 6.64 -7.52
C GLY A 68 6.39 7.57 -8.72
N TYR A 69 5.40 8.44 -8.94
CA TYR A 69 5.31 9.32 -10.11
C TYR A 69 5.19 10.78 -9.70
N SER A 70 5.85 11.69 -10.43
CA SER A 70 5.67 13.14 -10.32
C SER A 70 4.58 13.69 -11.26
N SER A 71 4.25 12.92 -12.30
CA SER A 71 3.20 13.12 -13.30
C SER A 71 3.08 11.84 -14.12
N SER A 72 2.14 11.77 -15.07
CA SER A 72 2.12 10.66 -16.04
C SER A 72 3.44 10.59 -16.81
N GLY A 73 3.94 9.38 -17.10
CA GLY A 73 5.19 9.17 -17.84
C GLY A 73 6.17 8.23 -17.15
N THR A 74 7.39 8.69 -16.88
CA THR A 74 8.46 7.91 -16.23
C THR A 74 8.34 7.99 -14.71
N PRO A 75 8.38 6.87 -13.96
CA PRO A 75 8.40 6.90 -12.51
C PRO A 75 9.63 7.66 -11.98
N ALA A 76 9.42 8.49 -10.97
CA ALA A 76 10.50 9.10 -10.17
C ALA A 76 11.23 8.05 -9.32
N ILE A 77 10.55 6.97 -8.94
CA ILE A 77 11.14 5.80 -8.29
C ILE A 77 10.40 4.54 -8.76
N GLN A 78 11.15 3.46 -8.98
CA GLN A 78 10.59 2.15 -9.28
C GLN A 78 11.43 1.07 -8.60
N LEU A 79 10.81 0.26 -7.74
CA LEU A 79 11.47 -0.83 -7.01
C LEU A 79 10.68 -2.12 -7.19
N SER A 80 11.34 -3.19 -7.60
CA SER A 80 10.74 -4.52 -7.74
C SER A 80 11.18 -5.41 -6.60
N SER A 81 10.24 -6.20 -6.07
CA SER A 81 10.55 -7.34 -5.20
C SER A 81 11.36 -8.41 -5.93
N THR A 82 12.10 -9.17 -5.14
CA THR A 82 12.79 -10.41 -5.51
C THR A 82 12.00 -11.64 -5.08
N THR A 83 11.15 -11.55 -4.05
CA THR A 83 10.25 -12.64 -3.62
C THR A 83 8.99 -12.70 -4.48
N THR A 84 8.56 -13.92 -4.82
CA THR A 84 7.27 -14.13 -5.51
C THR A 84 6.17 -14.00 -4.48
N VAL A 85 5.23 -13.07 -4.71
CA VAL A 85 4.07 -12.83 -3.84
C VAL A 85 2.76 -13.32 -4.45
N ASN A 86 2.81 -13.76 -5.72
CA ASN A 86 1.68 -14.35 -6.43
C ASN A 86 1.72 -15.89 -6.32
N ASP A 87 1.66 -16.39 -5.10
CA ASP A 87 1.82 -17.81 -4.78
C ASP A 87 0.66 -18.39 -3.93
N GLY A 88 -0.37 -17.58 -3.67
CA GLY A 88 -1.50 -17.95 -2.83
C GLY A 88 -1.27 -17.82 -1.33
N ASN A 89 -0.13 -17.30 -0.87
CA ASN A 89 0.18 -17.07 0.54
C ASN A 89 0.04 -15.58 0.94
N TRP A 90 -0.07 -15.34 2.25
CA TRP A 90 -0.10 -13.99 2.80
C TRP A 90 1.30 -13.41 2.92
N HIS A 91 1.56 -12.31 2.23
CA HIS A 91 2.81 -11.55 2.30
C HIS A 91 2.61 -10.22 3.01
N SER A 92 3.59 -9.80 3.80
CA SER A 92 3.71 -8.45 4.34
C SER A 92 4.49 -7.58 3.37
N ILE A 93 3.89 -6.48 2.92
CA ILE A 93 4.51 -5.53 2.00
C ILE A 93 4.70 -4.22 2.75
N VAL A 94 5.94 -3.69 2.75
CA VAL A 94 6.22 -2.37 3.33
C VAL A 94 7.03 -1.53 2.37
N PHE A 95 6.64 -0.27 2.22
CA PHE A 95 7.36 0.74 1.45
C PHE A 95 7.69 1.93 2.32
N ASN A 96 8.98 2.07 2.65
CA ASN A 96 9.51 3.30 3.22
C ASN A 96 9.79 4.28 2.09
N TYR A 97 9.14 5.43 2.13
CA TYR A 97 9.21 6.39 1.04
C TYR A 97 9.73 7.75 1.47
N ASP A 98 10.34 8.42 0.50
CA ASP A 98 10.79 9.81 0.57
C ASP A 98 10.62 10.42 -0.81
N ARG A 99 9.71 11.38 -0.90
CA ARG A 99 9.25 11.95 -2.16
C ARG A 99 10.13 13.08 -2.68
N ALA A 100 11.12 13.52 -1.90
CA ALA A 100 12.07 14.53 -2.34
C ALA A 100 12.95 14.01 -3.49
N ASN A 101 13.41 14.90 -4.36
CA ASN A 101 14.45 14.54 -5.33
C ASN A 101 15.71 14.08 -4.57
N GLY A 102 16.24 12.90 -4.92
CA GLY A 102 17.32 12.24 -4.18
C GLY A 102 16.89 11.55 -2.88
N GLY A 103 15.61 11.59 -2.50
CA GLY A 103 15.08 10.95 -1.29
C GLY A 103 15.23 9.43 -1.32
N ALA A 104 15.65 8.82 -0.21
CA ALA A 104 15.90 7.38 -0.13
C ALA A 104 14.61 6.57 0.07
N ASN A 105 14.42 5.52 -0.72
CA ASN A 105 13.24 4.66 -0.73
C ASN A 105 13.65 3.19 -0.60
N ALA A 106 12.82 2.38 0.05
CA ALA A 106 13.07 0.95 0.22
C ALA A 106 11.78 0.14 0.27
N LEU A 107 11.78 -0.99 -0.44
CA LEU A 107 10.71 -1.99 -0.49
C LEU A 107 11.13 -3.21 0.32
N PHE A 108 10.21 -3.67 1.18
CA PHE A 108 10.40 -4.83 2.03
C PHE A 108 9.26 -5.82 1.80
N ILE A 109 9.62 -7.10 1.72
CA ILE A 109 8.69 -8.22 1.65
C ILE A 109 8.99 -9.14 2.83
N ASP A 110 7.97 -9.48 3.61
CA ASP A 110 8.05 -10.39 4.75
C ASP A 110 9.18 -10.05 5.74
N GLY A 111 9.38 -8.75 5.96
CA GLY A 111 10.37 -8.24 6.92
C GLY A 111 11.76 -8.00 6.33
N THR A 112 12.01 -8.45 5.10
CA THR A 112 13.33 -8.37 4.45
C THR A 112 13.36 -7.25 3.41
N GLN A 113 14.40 -6.42 3.43
CA GLN A 113 14.60 -5.41 2.38
C GLN A 113 14.97 -6.11 1.06
N GLU A 114 14.17 -5.90 0.03
CA GLU A 114 14.40 -6.54 -1.27
C GLU A 114 14.93 -5.58 -2.34
N ALA A 115 14.58 -4.30 -2.21
CA ALA A 115 15.03 -3.28 -3.13
C ALA A 115 15.11 -1.92 -2.43
N SER A 116 16.04 -1.10 -2.89
CA SER A 116 16.19 0.29 -2.43
C SER A 116 16.68 1.17 -3.57
N GLY A 117 16.37 2.46 -3.51
CA GLY A 117 16.84 3.43 -4.47
C GLY A 117 16.49 4.86 -4.07
N ASN A 118 17.14 5.82 -4.70
CA ASN A 118 16.86 7.23 -4.50
C ASN A 118 15.89 7.71 -5.57
N SER A 119 15.02 8.65 -5.21
CA SER A 119 14.08 9.27 -6.15
C SER A 119 14.86 10.09 -7.19
N GLY A 120 14.57 9.90 -8.48
CA GLY A 120 15.17 10.68 -9.56
C GLY A 120 14.53 12.05 -9.81
N ALA A 121 13.39 12.33 -9.17
CA ALA A 121 12.68 13.60 -9.24
C ALA A 121 11.89 13.84 -7.94
N LEU A 122 11.35 15.05 -7.75
CA LEU A 122 10.35 15.33 -6.71
C LEU A 122 9.00 14.75 -7.15
N TRP A 123 8.35 13.97 -6.29
CA TRP A 123 7.06 13.34 -6.58
C TRP A 123 6.06 13.53 -5.43
N ASN A 124 6.15 14.69 -4.77
CA ASN A 124 5.17 15.18 -3.81
C ASN A 124 4.36 16.32 -4.43
N LYS A 125 3.04 16.14 -4.55
CA LYS A 125 2.11 17.22 -4.90
C LYS A 125 1.81 18.03 -3.66
N LEU A 126 2.50 19.17 -3.50
CA LEU A 126 2.22 20.09 -2.41
C LEU A 126 0.72 20.44 -2.40
N GLY A 127 0.08 20.28 -1.25
CA GLY A 127 -1.32 20.67 -1.01
C GLY A 127 -2.39 19.70 -1.48
N ASN A 128 -2.05 18.52 -2.03
CA ASN A 128 -3.06 17.53 -2.41
C ASN A 128 -3.25 16.42 -1.38
N ASN A 129 -4.52 16.06 -1.20
CA ASN A 129 -4.94 14.89 -0.46
C ASN A 129 -5.08 13.74 -1.45
N LEU A 130 -4.12 12.83 -1.46
CA LEU A 130 -4.20 11.65 -2.31
C LEU A 130 -5.09 10.61 -1.65
N PRO A 131 -6.01 9.96 -2.38
CA PRO A 131 -6.81 8.88 -1.84
C PRO A 131 -5.97 7.63 -1.62
N ILE A 132 -6.40 6.76 -0.71
CA ILE A 132 -5.95 5.36 -0.66
C ILE A 132 -7.01 4.53 -1.36
N VAL A 133 -6.60 3.72 -2.33
CA VAL A 133 -7.51 2.87 -3.10
C VAL A 133 -6.95 1.45 -3.20
N LEU A 134 -7.82 0.46 -3.06
CA LEU A 134 -7.48 -0.97 -3.12
C LEU A 134 -8.33 -1.67 -4.16
N GLY A 135 -7.79 -2.72 -4.79
CA GLY A 135 -8.54 -3.62 -5.67
C GLY A 135 -8.70 -3.16 -7.11
N ASP A 136 -8.71 -1.85 -7.32
CA ASP A 136 -8.72 -1.25 -8.65
C ASP A 136 -7.98 0.09 -8.62
N SER A 137 -7.52 0.53 -9.79
CA SER A 137 -6.89 1.83 -9.94
C SER A 137 -7.92 2.92 -10.23
N LEU A 138 -7.52 4.17 -10.08
CA LEU A 138 -8.35 5.34 -10.41
C LEU A 138 -8.30 5.74 -11.89
N ASP A 139 -7.52 5.01 -12.67
CA ASP A 139 -7.37 5.17 -14.11
C ASP A 139 -7.77 3.87 -14.82
N ALA A 140 -7.91 3.94 -16.14
CA ALA A 140 -8.21 2.77 -16.97
C ALA A 140 -6.95 2.06 -17.51
N PHE A 141 -5.76 2.46 -17.04
CA PHE A 141 -4.49 1.93 -17.54
C PHE A 141 -4.12 0.63 -16.84
N TRP A 142 -4.27 0.57 -15.51
CA TRP A 142 -4.04 -0.67 -14.77
C TRP A 142 -5.30 -1.51 -14.71
N ALA A 143 -5.13 -2.81 -14.88
CA ALA A 143 -6.20 -3.74 -14.59
C ALA A 143 -6.47 -3.80 -13.09
N SER A 144 -7.70 -4.17 -12.75
CA SER A 144 -8.11 -4.45 -11.39
C SER A 144 -7.49 -5.74 -10.86
N TYR A 145 -7.24 -5.74 -9.57
CA TYR A 145 -6.55 -6.78 -8.84
C TYR A 145 -7.50 -7.92 -8.46
N VAL A 146 -6.99 -9.14 -8.53
CA VAL A 146 -7.65 -10.35 -8.06
C VAL A 146 -6.87 -10.88 -6.86
N GLY A 147 -7.48 -10.94 -5.70
CA GLY A 147 -6.84 -11.42 -4.47
C GLY A 147 -7.43 -10.81 -3.22
N GLU A 148 -6.70 -10.95 -2.12
CA GLU A 148 -7.10 -10.45 -0.81
C GLU A 148 -6.12 -9.42 -0.27
N ILE A 149 -6.62 -8.41 0.43
CA ILE A 149 -5.85 -7.35 1.07
C ILE A 149 -6.36 -7.13 2.51
N ALA A 150 -5.43 -6.86 3.43
CA ALA A 150 -5.70 -6.57 4.84
C ALA A 150 -4.64 -5.66 5.46
N GLU A 151 -4.90 -5.19 6.69
CA GLU A 151 -3.90 -4.54 7.57
C GLU A 151 -3.15 -3.35 6.92
N ILE A 152 -3.89 -2.44 6.29
CA ILE A 152 -3.30 -1.27 5.65
C ILE A 152 -2.88 -0.27 6.72
N GLY A 153 -1.59 0.02 6.82
CA GLY A 153 -1.03 1.02 7.73
C GLY A 153 -0.28 2.12 6.96
N HIS A 154 -0.44 3.37 7.38
CA HIS A 154 0.31 4.50 6.85
C HIS A 154 0.89 5.31 8.00
N TRP A 155 2.21 5.50 8.01
CA TRP A 155 2.93 6.26 9.01
C TRP A 155 3.49 7.56 8.43
N ALA A 156 3.27 8.67 9.12
CA ALA A 156 3.84 9.98 8.84
C ALA A 156 3.95 10.84 10.10
N ASP A 157 5.02 11.62 10.19
CA ASP A 157 5.32 12.59 11.22
C ASP A 157 6.34 13.59 10.65
N ALA A 158 6.48 14.74 11.33
CA ALA A 158 7.30 15.85 10.85
C ALA A 158 8.82 15.59 10.90
N SER A 159 9.28 14.51 11.52
CA SER A 159 10.68 14.31 11.89
C SER A 159 11.37 13.13 11.20
N ASN A 160 10.73 11.96 11.12
CA ASN A 160 11.14 10.78 10.34
C ASN A 160 10.13 9.64 10.56
N SER A 161 9.36 9.28 9.53
CA SER A 161 8.35 8.21 9.61
C SER A 161 8.62 6.98 8.76
N LYS A 162 9.87 6.80 8.34
CA LYS A 162 10.30 5.50 7.83
C LYS A 162 10.34 4.54 9.02
N LEU A 163 9.75 3.37 8.85
CA LEU A 163 9.86 2.31 9.84
C LEU A 163 11.28 1.74 9.81
N ASN A 164 11.81 1.38 10.97
CA ASN A 164 13.11 0.69 11.05
C ASN A 164 12.96 -0.82 10.77
N ALA A 165 14.08 -1.54 10.71
CA ALA A 165 14.09 -2.97 10.40
C ALA A 165 13.31 -3.82 11.41
N ASP A 166 13.40 -3.51 12.71
CA ASP A 166 12.69 -4.27 13.75
C ASP A 166 11.18 -4.05 13.70
N GLU A 167 10.74 -2.83 13.42
CA GLU A 167 9.34 -2.46 13.22
C GLU A 167 8.76 -3.18 12.00
N ILE A 168 9.51 -3.24 10.90
CA ILE A 168 9.14 -3.95 9.67
C ILE A 168 9.11 -5.47 9.91
N ALA A 169 10.08 -6.01 10.65
CA ALA A 169 10.09 -7.41 11.03
C ALA A 169 8.93 -7.77 11.98
N ALA A 170 8.48 -6.85 12.81
CA ALA A 170 7.29 -7.03 13.65
C ALA A 170 6.01 -7.11 12.81
N LEU A 171 5.83 -6.22 11.82
CA LEU A 171 4.70 -6.30 10.89
C LEU A 171 4.66 -7.64 10.13
N ALA A 172 5.83 -8.16 9.73
CA ALA A 172 5.94 -9.47 9.09
C ALA A 172 5.58 -10.64 10.01
N LYS A 173 5.70 -10.46 11.33
CA LYS A 173 5.30 -11.42 12.38
C LYS A 173 3.86 -11.21 12.88
N ASP A 174 3.01 -10.62 12.03
CA ASP A 174 1.60 -10.36 12.29
C ASP A 174 1.29 -9.30 13.37
N PHE A 175 2.27 -8.54 13.87
CA PHE A 175 1.96 -7.47 14.82
C PHE A 175 1.09 -6.40 14.16
N SER A 176 0.02 -6.00 14.86
CA SER A 176 -0.87 -4.93 14.41
C SER A 176 -0.10 -3.65 14.15
N PRO A 177 -0.41 -2.92 13.06
CA PRO A 177 0.04 -1.54 12.87
C PRO A 177 -0.20 -0.64 14.09
N MET A 178 -1.23 -0.86 14.90
CA MET A 178 -1.47 -0.08 16.12
C MET A 178 -0.38 -0.22 17.19
N LEU A 179 0.43 -1.28 17.13
CA LEU A 179 1.55 -1.51 18.05
C LEU A 179 2.87 -0.96 17.50
N ILE A 180 2.89 -0.54 16.23
CA ILE A 180 4.10 -0.06 15.55
C ILE A 180 4.01 1.45 15.41
N ARG A 181 4.90 2.18 16.09
CA ARG A 181 4.94 3.66 16.12
C ARG A 181 3.55 4.31 16.14
N PRO A 182 2.70 4.04 17.15
CA PRO A 182 1.33 4.50 17.13
C PRO A 182 1.22 6.02 16.98
N THR A 183 2.10 6.80 17.59
CA THR A 183 2.08 8.26 17.45
C THR A 183 2.26 8.77 16.03
N SER A 184 2.96 8.01 15.17
CA SER A 184 3.20 8.35 13.77
C SER A 184 2.22 7.63 12.82
N LEU A 185 1.38 6.72 13.31
CA LEU A 185 0.40 5.99 12.50
C LEU A 185 -0.82 6.88 12.21
N ILE A 186 -0.93 7.35 10.97
CA ILE A 186 -1.96 8.32 10.52
C ILE A 186 -3.17 7.67 9.86
N PHE A 187 -3.05 6.43 9.39
CA PHE A 187 -4.15 5.65 8.82
C PHE A 187 -3.95 4.18 9.16
N TYR A 188 -5.03 3.50 9.58
CA TYR A 188 -5.01 2.05 9.77
C TYR A 188 -6.35 1.41 9.43
N ALA A 189 -6.43 0.70 8.31
CA ALA A 189 -7.59 -0.10 7.94
C ALA A 189 -7.28 -1.60 8.12
N PRO A 190 -7.74 -2.23 9.23
CA PRO A 190 -7.54 -3.66 9.43
C PRO A 190 -8.34 -4.50 8.42
N LEU A 191 -9.50 -3.98 8.00
CA LEU A 191 -10.48 -4.64 7.13
C LEU A 191 -11.25 -5.81 7.74
N VAL A 192 -11.27 -5.90 9.08
CA VAL A 192 -12.06 -6.87 9.85
C VAL A 192 -13.55 -6.56 9.76
N ARG A 193 -14.23 -7.17 8.78
CA ARG A 193 -15.66 -6.99 8.43
C ARG A 193 -15.95 -5.59 7.87
N GLU A 194 -15.66 -4.56 8.65
CA GLU A 194 -15.87 -3.17 8.31
C GLU A 194 -14.71 -2.64 7.45
N THR A 195 -15.03 -1.66 6.61
CA THR A 195 -14.06 -0.90 5.82
C THR A 195 -13.69 0.42 6.48
N ARG A 196 -14.05 0.58 7.76
CA ARG A 196 -13.65 1.69 8.61
C ARG A 196 -12.17 1.57 8.96
N GLU A 197 -11.47 2.69 8.91
CA GLU A 197 -10.11 2.79 9.45
C GLU A 197 -10.14 3.34 10.89
N LEU A 198 -9.19 2.90 11.72
CA LEU A 198 -9.20 3.05 13.18
C LEU A 198 -8.42 4.27 13.70
N ARG A 199 -7.95 5.17 12.84
CA ARG A 199 -7.17 6.36 13.20
C ARG A 199 -7.92 7.67 13.02
N ALA A 200 -8.40 7.95 11.82
CA ALA A 200 -9.08 9.20 11.48
C ALA A 200 -10.62 9.07 11.42
N GLY A 201 -11.17 7.87 11.69
CA GLY A 201 -12.60 7.58 11.62
C GLY A 201 -13.20 7.52 10.21
N LEU A 202 -12.38 7.47 9.16
CA LEU A 202 -12.80 7.39 7.77
C LEU A 202 -13.45 6.04 7.47
N THR A 203 -14.40 6.05 6.53
CA THR A 203 -15.06 4.85 6.01
C THR A 203 -14.86 4.79 4.51
N ALA A 204 -14.50 3.63 3.98
CA ALA A 204 -14.30 3.47 2.55
C ALA A 204 -15.64 3.60 1.81
N THR A 205 -15.63 4.23 0.63
CA THR A 205 -16.60 3.93 -0.40
C THR A 205 -16.28 2.54 -0.95
N VAL A 206 -17.28 1.66 -0.95
CA VAL A 206 -17.15 0.25 -1.35
C VAL A 206 -17.86 0.05 -2.67
N THR A 207 -17.12 -0.38 -3.69
CA THR A 207 -17.67 -0.83 -4.97
C THR A 207 -17.33 -2.31 -5.08
N GLY A 208 -18.30 -3.21 -4.89
CA GLY A 208 -18.04 -4.64 -4.97
C GLY A 208 -17.07 -5.19 -3.91
N GLY A 209 -16.42 -6.31 -4.25
CA GLY A 209 -15.61 -7.11 -3.35
C GLY A 209 -16.41 -7.82 -2.26
N ALA A 210 -15.78 -8.79 -1.61
CA ALA A 210 -16.39 -9.59 -0.55
C ALA A 210 -15.52 -9.65 0.70
N VAL A 211 -16.11 -10.15 1.78
CA VAL A 211 -15.41 -10.40 3.03
C VAL A 211 -14.73 -11.77 2.93
N SER A 212 -13.45 -11.85 3.32
CA SER A 212 -12.67 -13.11 3.30
C SER A 212 -12.02 -13.38 4.66
N ASP A 213 -11.36 -14.53 4.79
CA ASP A 213 -10.59 -14.85 5.98
C ASP A 213 -9.40 -13.90 6.14
N HIS A 214 -9.21 -13.42 7.37
CA HIS A 214 -8.12 -12.49 7.67
C HIS A 214 -6.80 -13.25 7.81
N PRO A 215 -5.65 -12.65 7.47
CA PRO A 215 -4.38 -13.16 7.99
C PRO A 215 -4.41 -13.19 9.51
N ARG A 216 -3.55 -14.00 10.12
CA ARG A 216 -3.32 -13.90 11.56
C ARG A 216 -2.87 -12.48 11.91
N LYS A 217 -3.27 -12.00 13.09
CA LYS A 217 -2.86 -10.70 13.65
C LYS A 217 -2.66 -10.80 15.16
N LEU A 218 -1.59 -10.19 15.65
CA LEU A 218 -1.24 -10.04 17.06
C LEU A 218 -1.47 -8.59 17.49
N GLY A 219 -2.44 -8.35 18.37
CA GLY A 219 -2.76 -7.02 18.90
C GLY A 219 -4.16 -6.50 18.52
N PRO A 220 -4.49 -5.25 18.88
CA PRO A 220 -5.83 -4.67 18.77
C PRO A 220 -6.29 -4.42 17.32
N GLY A 221 -7.59 -4.11 17.15
CA GLY A 221 -8.22 -3.79 15.86
C GLY A 221 -9.02 -4.93 15.22
N CYS A 222 -9.58 -5.82 16.04
CA CYS A 222 -10.54 -6.86 15.66
C CYS A 222 -11.92 -6.53 16.22
#